data_AF-A0A2W4Z631-F1
#
_entry.id   AF-A0A2W4Z631-F1
#
_cell.length_a   1.000
_cell.length_b   1.000
_cell.length_c   1.000
_cell.angle_alpha   90.00
_cell.angle_beta   90.00
_cell.angle_gamma   90.00
#
_symmetry.space_group_name_H-M   'P 1'
#
loop_
_entity.id
_entity.type
_entity.pdbx_description
1 polymer ?
#
loop_
_entity_poly.entity_id
_entity_poly.type
_entity_poly.pdbx_seq_one_letter_code
_entity_poly.pdbx_strand_id
1 'polypeptide(L)'
;MAIEALTDVGSEAVLMAAKDLQLGETLSDRVGLWRLRQSSPLRKGQGRKKLDIEEARALVLVICRLAVAHHAHIRQAVAKLEALTAAGEAPHRSAVLGDYLDNFNNMYSDRMADPAPETDVLTQLSLRLLIDLLFYSAPGGERQLWLALLDRALTHQS
;
A
#
# COMPACT_ATOMS: atom_id res chain seq x y z
N MET A 1 0.75 -3.34 -2.55
CA MET A 1 0.64 -4.17 -1.32
C MET A 1 -0.72 -4.03 -0.68
N ALA A 2 -1.01 -3.07 0.23
CA ALA A 2 -2.35 -3.04 0.87
C ALA A 2 -3.51 -2.92 -0.14
N ILE A 3 -3.46 -1.96 -1.06
CA ILE A 3 -4.53 -1.82 -2.07
C ILE A 3 -4.59 -3.00 -3.05
N GLU A 4 -3.42 -3.55 -3.40
CA GLU A 4 -3.26 -4.73 -4.27
C GLU A 4 -3.85 -5.99 -3.62
N ALA A 5 -3.58 -6.23 -2.34
CA ALA A 5 -4.13 -7.35 -1.59
C ALA A 5 -5.66 -7.28 -1.46
N LEU A 6 -6.22 -6.07 -1.44
CA LEU A 6 -7.67 -5.86 -1.32
C LEU A 6 -8.42 -5.97 -2.65
N THR A 7 -7.79 -5.59 -3.76
CA THR A 7 -8.49 -5.33 -5.03
C THR A 7 -7.92 -6.08 -6.22
N ASP A 8 -6.89 -6.89 -5.99
CA ASP A 8 -6.10 -7.57 -7.03
C ASP A 8 -5.52 -6.58 -8.07
N VAL A 9 -5.35 -5.31 -7.66
CA VAL A 9 -4.84 -4.27 -8.55
C VAL A 9 -3.36 -4.49 -8.83
N GLY A 10 -3.06 -4.95 -10.05
CA GLY A 10 -1.71 -5.25 -10.49
C GLY A 10 -0.88 -4.01 -10.87
N SER A 11 0.37 -4.27 -11.24
CA SER A 11 1.33 -3.24 -11.67
C SER A 11 0.84 -2.39 -12.84
N GLU A 12 0.04 -2.93 -13.75
CA GLU A 12 -0.48 -2.18 -14.91
C GLU A 12 -1.39 -1.01 -14.50
N ALA A 13 -2.18 -1.14 -13.45
CA ALA A 13 -3.00 -0.03 -12.94
C ALA A 13 -2.15 1.08 -12.31
N VAL A 14 -1.03 0.72 -11.66
CA VAL A 14 -0.05 1.69 -11.16
C VAL A 14 0.58 2.47 -12.32
N LEU A 15 0.92 1.78 -13.42
CA LEU A 15 1.46 2.40 -14.62
C LEU A 15 0.45 3.33 -15.29
N MET A 16 -0.80 2.89 -15.39
CA MET A 16 -1.88 3.69 -15.94
C MET A 16 -2.12 4.94 -15.08
N ALA A 17 -2.15 4.82 -13.75
CA ALA A 17 -2.29 5.96 -12.85
C ALA A 17 -1.12 6.95 -13.00
N ALA A 18 0.13 6.46 -13.09
CA ALA A 18 1.30 7.32 -13.31
C ALA A 18 1.24 8.04 -14.66
N LYS A 19 0.75 7.36 -15.71
CA LYS A 19 0.56 7.94 -17.04
C LYS A 19 -0.53 9.02 -17.03
N ASP A 20 -1.67 8.75 -16.42
CA ASP A 20 -2.80 9.69 -16.31
C ASP A 20 -2.41 10.96 -15.54
N LEU A 21 -1.56 10.81 -14.53
CA LEU A 21 -1.00 11.91 -13.75
C LEU A 21 0.17 12.63 -14.44
N GLN A 22 0.54 12.21 -15.65
CA GLN A 22 1.69 12.75 -16.40
C GLN A 22 3.02 12.65 -15.66
N LEU A 23 3.17 11.65 -14.79
CA LEU A 23 4.37 11.39 -13.97
C LEU A 23 5.38 10.48 -14.68
N GLY A 24 5.19 10.22 -15.97
CA GLY A 24 6.01 9.28 -16.75
C GLY A 24 7.49 9.65 -16.76
N GLU A 25 7.82 10.94 -16.85
CA GLU A 25 9.22 11.41 -16.81
C GLU A 25 9.80 11.35 -15.38
N THR A 26 9.03 11.77 -14.37
CA THR A 26 9.42 11.73 -12.94
C THR A 26 9.63 10.31 -12.43
N LEU A 27 8.86 9.35 -12.93
CA LEU A 27 8.90 7.95 -12.51
C LEU A 27 9.50 7.01 -13.56
N SER A 28 10.11 7.50 -14.64
CA SER A 28 10.56 6.70 -15.80
C SER A 28 11.39 5.48 -15.41
N ASP A 29 12.45 5.68 -14.62
CA ASP A 29 13.33 4.61 -14.14
C ASP A 29 12.64 3.67 -13.13
N ARG A 30 11.61 4.16 -12.43
CA ARG A 30 10.90 3.44 -11.37
C ARG A 30 9.77 2.58 -11.93
N VAL A 31 9.09 3.05 -12.97
CA VAL A 31 8.06 2.34 -13.73
C VAL A 31 8.62 1.07 -14.36
N GLY A 32 9.81 1.16 -14.98
CA GLY A 32 10.52 -0.01 -15.48
C GLY A 32 10.89 -1.00 -14.37
N LEU A 33 11.39 -0.50 -13.24
CA LEU A 33 11.70 -1.32 -12.06
C LEU A 33 10.46 -1.95 -11.43
N TRP A 34 9.28 -1.32 -11.47
CA TRP A 34 8.06 -1.91 -10.92
C TRP A 34 7.57 -3.12 -11.71
N ARG A 35 7.67 -3.07 -13.04
CA ARG A 35 7.41 -4.26 -13.88
C ARG A 35 8.38 -5.39 -13.55
N LEU A 36 9.63 -5.06 -13.23
CA LEU A 36 10.67 -6.03 -12.88
C LEU A 36 10.60 -6.52 -11.41
N ARG A 37 9.99 -5.76 -10.50
CA ARG A 37 9.96 -6.01 -9.04
C ARG A 37 8.80 -6.86 -8.54
N GLN A 38 8.01 -7.47 -9.42
CA GLN A 38 7.12 -8.58 -9.04
C GLN A 38 7.89 -9.75 -8.37
N SER A 39 9.23 -9.73 -8.34
CA SER A 39 10.10 -10.73 -7.70
C SER A 39 11.03 -10.18 -6.59
N SER A 40 10.52 -9.41 -5.63
CA SER A 40 11.22 -9.00 -4.38
C SER A 40 11.89 -7.59 -4.36
N PRO A 41 11.23 -6.56 -3.78
CA PRO A 41 11.78 -5.22 -3.57
C PRO A 41 13.00 -5.13 -2.65
N LEU A 42 13.38 -6.20 -1.94
CA LEU A 42 14.56 -6.24 -1.07
C LEU A 42 15.81 -6.88 -1.67
N ARG A 43 15.84 -7.27 -2.95
CA ARG A 43 17.01 -7.95 -3.53
C ARG A 43 18.27 -7.11 -3.31
N LYS A 44 19.08 -7.55 -2.35
CA LYS A 44 20.40 -7.01 -1.99
C LYS A 44 21.31 -7.20 -3.20
N GLY A 45 21.38 -6.21 -4.08
CA GLY A 45 22.18 -6.29 -5.30
C GLY A 45 22.22 -4.96 -6.03
N GLN A 46 23.25 -4.18 -5.70
CA GLN A 46 23.80 -3.02 -6.43
C GLN A 46 22.84 -1.91 -6.90
N GLY A 47 22.97 -0.72 -6.28
CA GLY A 47 22.71 0.55 -6.98
C GLY A 47 21.32 1.17 -6.84
N ARG A 48 20.58 0.98 -5.73
CA ARG A 48 19.32 1.71 -5.52
C ARG A 48 19.62 3.17 -5.18
N LYS A 49 19.49 4.07 -6.17
CA LYS A 49 19.41 5.53 -5.95
C LYS A 49 18.36 5.78 -4.85
N LYS A 50 18.70 6.59 -3.85
CA LYS A 50 17.74 7.01 -2.81
C LYS A 50 16.55 7.68 -3.50
N LEU A 51 15.35 7.40 -3.00
CA LEU A 51 14.13 8.06 -3.46
C LEU A 51 14.27 9.56 -3.18
N ASP A 52 14.17 10.40 -4.20
CA ASP A 52 14.15 11.85 -3.98
C ASP A 52 12.73 12.32 -3.63
N ILE A 53 12.62 13.61 -3.28
CA ILE A 53 11.37 14.21 -2.81
C ILE A 53 10.32 14.24 -3.93
N GLU A 54 10.73 14.45 -5.19
CA GLU A 54 9.81 14.52 -6.32
C GLU A 54 9.24 13.14 -6.64
N GLU A 55 10.10 12.12 -6.68
CA GLU A 55 9.68 10.73 -6.80
C GLU A 55 8.75 10.35 -5.65
N ALA A 56 9.06 10.70 -4.40
CA ALA A 56 8.21 10.40 -3.26
C ALA A 56 6.83 11.05 -3.37
N ARG A 57 6.75 12.32 -3.79
CA ARG A 57 5.48 13.01 -4.05
C ARG A 57 4.69 12.35 -5.17
N ALA A 58 5.35 11.99 -6.27
CA ALA A 58 4.74 11.27 -7.38
C ALA A 58 4.13 9.93 -6.92
N LEU A 59 4.81 9.20 -6.02
CA LEU A 59 4.26 7.97 -5.42
C LEU A 59 3.02 8.23 -4.58
N VAL A 60 3.00 9.31 -3.79
CA VAL A 60 1.82 9.70 -3.01
C VAL A 60 0.61 9.92 -3.92
N LEU A 61 0.78 10.66 -5.02
CA LEU A 61 -0.29 10.92 -5.97
C LEU A 61 -0.81 9.62 -6.60
N VAL A 62 0.08 8.71 -7.00
CA VAL A 62 -0.31 7.41 -7.56
C VAL A 62 -1.09 6.57 -6.55
N ILE A 63 -0.64 6.50 -5.29
CA ILE A 63 -1.33 5.76 -4.22
C ILE A 63 -2.73 6.34 -3.98
N CYS A 64 -2.84 7.67 -3.85
CA CYS A 64 -4.12 8.34 -3.66
C CYS A 64 -5.06 8.14 -4.86
N ARG A 65 -4.55 8.23 -6.09
CA ARG A 65 -5.33 7.98 -7.31
C ARG A 65 -5.93 6.58 -7.33
N LEU A 66 -5.13 5.56 -6.98
CA LEU A 66 -5.61 4.19 -6.89
C LEU A 66 -6.60 4.03 -5.73
N ALA A 67 -6.32 4.61 -4.57
CA ALA A 67 -7.23 4.56 -3.42
C ALA A 67 -8.59 5.18 -3.73
N VAL A 68 -8.63 6.30 -4.46
CA VAL A 68 -9.87 6.92 -4.96
C VAL A 68 -10.59 5.99 -5.94
N ALA A 69 -9.89 5.40 -6.90
CA ALA A 69 -10.48 4.48 -7.88
C ALA A 69 -11.13 3.24 -7.21
N HIS A 70 -10.59 2.80 -6.08
CA HIS A 70 -11.08 1.66 -5.31
C HIS A 70 -11.81 2.03 -4.01
N HIS A 71 -12.26 3.29 -3.86
CA HIS A 71 -12.86 3.80 -2.62
C HIS A 71 -14.02 2.94 -2.11
N ALA A 72 -14.90 2.47 -3.00
CA ALA A 72 -16.04 1.63 -2.63
C ALA A 72 -15.60 0.31 -1.96
N HIS A 73 -14.58 -0.35 -2.50
CA HIS A 73 -14.03 -1.59 -1.93
C HIS A 73 -13.37 -1.34 -0.57
N ILE A 74 -12.59 -0.27 -0.46
CA ILE A 74 -11.94 0.16 0.79
C ILE A 74 -13.00 0.43 1.87
N ARG A 75 -14.04 1.21 1.53
CA ARG A 75 -15.13 1.55 2.44
C ARG A 75 -15.90 0.31 2.90
N GLN A 76 -16.19 -0.61 1.98
CA GLN A 76 -16.88 -1.86 2.31
C GLN A 76 -16.05 -2.72 3.27
N ALA A 77 -14.74 -2.87 3.02
CA ALA A 77 -13.85 -3.64 3.87
C ALA A 77 -13.71 -3.03 5.27
N VAL A 78 -13.56 -1.71 5.37
CA VAL A 78 -13.50 -1.01 6.67
C VAL A 78 -14.82 -1.12 7.43
N ALA A 79 -15.96 -0.91 6.77
CA ALA A 79 -17.28 -1.07 7.42
C ALA A 79 -17.48 -2.50 7.97
N LYS A 80 -16.96 -3.51 7.26
CA LYS A 80 -17.00 -4.90 7.72
C LYS A 80 -16.08 -5.15 8.91
N LEU A 81 -14.89 -4.54 8.91
CA LEU A 81 -13.95 -4.59 10.03
C LEU A 81 -14.55 -3.95 11.28
N GLU A 82 -15.19 -2.78 11.14
CA GLU A 82 -15.89 -2.09 12.22
C GLU A 82 -17.01 -2.97 12.80
N ALA A 83 -17.85 -3.56 11.94
CA ALA A 83 -18.94 -4.42 12.36
C ALA A 83 -18.48 -5.67 13.14
N LEU A 84 -17.42 -6.34 12.68
CA LEU A 84 -16.84 -7.50 13.39
C LEU A 84 -16.19 -7.09 14.71
N THR A 85 -15.46 -5.98 14.71
CA THR A 85 -14.84 -5.45 15.93
C THR A 85 -15.90 -5.11 16.98
N ALA A 86 -17.01 -4.49 16.57
CA ALA A 86 -18.14 -4.19 17.45
C ALA A 86 -18.81 -5.45 18.01
N ALA A 87 -18.78 -6.56 17.27
CA ALA A 87 -19.28 -7.86 17.70
C ALA A 87 -18.27 -8.68 18.53
N GLY A 88 -17.04 -8.17 18.72
CA GLY A 88 -15.97 -8.93 19.38
C GLY A 88 -15.46 -10.11 18.55
N GLU A 89 -15.65 -10.06 17.23
CA GLU A 89 -15.31 -11.13 16.30
C GLU A 89 -13.98 -10.87 15.58
N ALA A 90 -13.26 -11.95 15.26
CA ALA A 90 -12.00 -11.86 14.55
C ALA A 90 -12.20 -11.44 13.07
N PRO A 91 -11.34 -10.56 12.52
CA PRO A 91 -11.47 -10.04 11.15
C PRO A 91 -11.58 -11.12 10.06
N HIS A 92 -10.84 -12.23 10.21
CA HIS A 92 -10.84 -13.34 9.25
C HIS A 92 -12.18 -14.08 9.12
N ARG A 93 -13.17 -13.80 9.99
CA ARG A 93 -14.53 -14.38 9.85
C ARG A 93 -15.31 -13.81 8.67
N SER A 94 -14.87 -12.68 8.12
CA SER A 94 -15.37 -12.17 6.85
C SER A 94 -14.48 -12.67 5.72
N ALA A 95 -15.07 -13.29 4.69
CA ALA A 95 -14.33 -13.72 3.49
C ALA A 95 -13.47 -12.58 2.91
N VAL A 96 -14.05 -11.39 2.71
CA VAL A 96 -13.34 -10.21 2.19
C VAL A 96 -12.11 -9.82 3.02
N LEU A 97 -12.17 -9.96 4.35
CA LEU A 97 -11.06 -9.59 5.22
C LEU A 97 -10.07 -10.75 5.38
N GLY A 98 -10.52 -11.99 5.37
CA GLY A 98 -9.66 -13.17 5.31
C GLY A 98 -8.80 -13.15 4.05
N ASP A 99 -9.43 -13.02 2.88
CA ASP A 99 -8.75 -12.95 1.58
C ASP A 99 -7.74 -11.78 1.55
N TYR A 100 -8.12 -10.62 2.08
CA TYR A 100 -7.23 -9.46 2.20
C TYR A 100 -5.99 -9.76 3.04
N LEU A 101 -6.17 -10.36 4.21
CA LEU A 101 -5.08 -10.68 5.14
C LEU A 101 -4.13 -11.72 4.54
N ASP A 102 -4.68 -12.78 3.94
CA ASP A 102 -3.90 -13.84 3.31
C ASP A 102 -3.09 -13.30 2.12
N ASN A 103 -3.73 -12.51 1.24
CA ASN A 103 -3.04 -11.86 0.13
C ASN A 103 -1.93 -10.94 0.61
N PHE A 104 -2.19 -10.12 1.64
CA PHE A 104 -1.18 -9.20 2.17
C PHE A 104 0.03 -9.96 2.75
N ASN A 105 -0.22 -11.01 3.54
CA ASN A 105 0.82 -11.82 4.16
C ASN A 105 1.70 -12.52 3.12
N ASN A 106 1.08 -13.13 2.11
CA ASN A 106 1.79 -13.78 1.00
C ASN A 106 2.68 -12.78 0.27
N MET A 107 2.11 -11.64 -0.12
CA MET A 107 2.86 -10.60 -0.81
C MET A 107 4.00 -10.03 0.05
N TYR A 108 3.80 -9.86 1.36
CA TYR A 108 4.84 -9.35 2.25
C TYR A 108 6.00 -10.34 2.36
N SER A 109 5.69 -11.61 2.52
CA SER A 109 6.68 -12.68 2.63
C SER A 109 7.51 -12.80 1.35
N ASP A 110 6.87 -12.75 0.18
CA ASP A 110 7.55 -12.79 -1.11
C ASP A 110 8.45 -11.58 -1.37
N ARG A 111 8.06 -10.41 -0.83
CA ARG A 111 8.60 -9.12 -1.26
C ARG A 111 9.54 -8.45 -0.27
N MET A 112 9.28 -8.55 1.02
CA MET A 112 9.78 -7.59 2.02
C MET A 112 10.63 -8.16 3.13
N ALA A 113 10.66 -9.46 3.43
CA ALA A 113 11.51 -9.92 4.53
C ALA A 113 11.80 -11.42 4.47
N ASP A 114 13.05 -11.76 4.81
CA ASP A 114 13.47 -13.10 5.20
C ASP A 114 14.36 -12.94 6.46
N PRO A 115 13.89 -13.35 7.66
CA PRO A 115 12.59 -13.94 7.94
C PRO A 115 11.44 -12.92 7.98
N ALA A 116 10.23 -13.35 7.63
CA ALA A 116 9.02 -12.55 7.77
C ALA A 116 8.70 -12.28 9.27
N PRO A 117 8.11 -11.11 9.62
CA PRO A 117 7.58 -10.86 10.96
C PRO A 117 6.51 -11.87 11.34
N GLU A 118 6.19 -11.95 12.63
CA GLU A 118 5.08 -12.77 13.12
C GLU A 118 3.74 -12.38 12.48
N THR A 119 2.87 -13.37 12.27
CA THR A 119 1.58 -13.20 11.59
C THR A 119 0.70 -12.13 12.26
N ASP A 120 0.71 -12.04 13.58
CA ASP A 120 -0.08 -11.04 14.31
C ASP A 120 0.41 -9.61 14.04
N VAL A 121 1.73 -9.42 13.91
CA VAL A 121 2.34 -8.12 13.56
C VAL A 121 1.94 -7.72 12.14
N LEU A 122 1.99 -8.67 11.19
CA LEU A 122 1.57 -8.41 9.81
C LEU A 122 0.05 -8.16 9.69
N THR A 123 -0.75 -8.86 10.49
CA THR A 123 -2.19 -8.64 10.59
C THR A 123 -2.50 -7.23 11.09
N GLN A 124 -1.85 -6.79 12.17
CA GLN A 124 -2.03 -5.43 12.68
C GLN A 124 -1.57 -4.37 11.67
N LEU A 125 -0.43 -4.59 11.02
CA LEU A 125 0.08 -3.69 9.99
C LEU A 125 -0.89 -3.58 8.81
N SER A 126 -1.38 -4.70 8.29
CA SER A 126 -2.30 -4.72 7.15
C SER A 126 -3.64 -4.07 7.48
N LEU A 127 -4.21 -4.31 8.66
CA LEU A 127 -5.46 -3.65 9.08
C LEU A 127 -5.27 -2.14 9.27
N ARG A 128 -4.14 -1.71 9.83
CA ARG A 128 -3.80 -0.29 9.92
C ARG A 128 -3.70 0.35 8.54
N LEU A 129 -3.02 -0.31 7.59
CA LEU A 129 -2.90 0.19 6.23
C LEU A 129 -4.25 0.23 5.50
N LEU A 130 -5.15 -0.72 5.77
CA LEU A 130 -6.52 -0.71 5.23
C LEU A 130 -7.30 0.53 5.70
N ILE A 131 -7.16 0.89 6.97
CA ILE A 131 -7.75 2.11 7.54
C ILE A 131 -7.08 3.36 6.95
N ASP A 132 -5.75 3.39 6.86
CA ASP A 132 -5.00 4.49 6.25
C ASP A 132 -5.46 4.74 4.79
N LEU A 133 -5.71 3.68 4.02
CA LEU A 133 -6.25 3.78 2.64
C LEU A 133 -7.62 4.47 2.57
N LEU A 134 -8.49 4.29 3.57
CA LEU A 134 -9.77 4.99 3.61
C LEU A 134 -9.56 6.50 3.69
N PHE A 135 -8.64 6.96 4.53
CA PHE A 135 -8.29 8.37 4.63
C PHE A 135 -7.65 8.91 3.36
N TYR A 136 -6.75 8.13 2.74
CA TYR A 136 -6.07 8.56 1.52
C TYR A 136 -6.96 8.59 0.28
N SER A 137 -8.08 7.87 0.31
CA SER A 137 -9.11 7.92 -0.73
C SER A 137 -10.10 9.09 -0.59
N ALA A 138 -10.02 9.86 0.51
CA ALA A 138 -10.88 11.02 0.75
C ALA A 138 -10.25 12.32 0.18
N PRO A 139 -11.04 13.39 0.00
CA PRO A 139 -10.50 14.70 -0.39
C PRO A 139 -9.39 15.16 0.58
N GLY A 140 -8.23 15.54 0.04
CA GLY A 140 -7.05 15.91 0.83
C GLY A 140 -6.18 14.74 1.31
N GLY A 141 -6.50 13.50 0.94
CA GLY A 141 -5.74 12.29 1.29
C GLY A 141 -4.26 12.35 0.91
N GLU A 142 -3.92 13.02 -0.21
CA GLU A 142 -2.54 13.24 -0.64
C GLU A 142 -1.71 13.99 0.40
N ARG A 143 -2.27 15.06 0.98
CA ARG A 143 -1.61 15.86 2.01
C ARG A 143 -1.43 15.03 3.29
N GLN A 144 -2.44 14.24 3.66
CA GLN A 144 -2.38 13.39 4.85
C GLN A 144 -1.31 12.31 4.70
N LEU A 145 -1.26 11.63 3.55
CA LEU A 145 -0.23 10.65 3.25
C LEU A 145 1.17 11.27 3.23
N TRP A 146 1.33 12.44 2.59
CA TRP A 146 2.60 13.14 2.58
C TRP A 146 3.10 13.50 3.99
N LEU A 147 2.22 14.02 4.85
CA LEU A 147 2.55 14.33 6.24
C LEU A 147 2.89 13.07 7.04
N ALA A 148 2.14 11.98 6.86
CA ALA A 148 2.41 10.72 7.53
C ALA A 148 3.78 10.13 7.14
N LEU A 149 4.19 10.29 5.88
CA LEU A 149 5.51 9.86 5.41
C LEU A 149 6.64 10.70 6.02
N LEU A 150 6.46 12.03 6.09
CA LEU A 150 7.43 12.93 6.71
C LEU A 150 7.60 12.66 8.21
N ASP A 151 6.48 12.50 8.92
CA ASP A 151 6.49 12.25 10.36
C ASP A 151 7.24 10.95 10.70
N ARG A 152 6.96 9.87 9.96
CA ARG A 152 7.68 8.58 10.09
C ARG A 152 9.16 8.69 9.74
N ALA A 153 9.52 9.47 8.71
CA ALA A 153 10.92 9.68 8.33
C ALA A 153 11.72 10.42 9.42
N LEU A 154 11.05 11.29 10.18
CA LEU A 154 11.64 12.01 11.32
C LEU A 154 11.75 11.12 12.57
N THR A 155 10.75 10.29 12.87
CA THR A 155 10.78 9.39 14.04
C THR A 155 11.81 8.27 13.92
N HIS A 156 12.17 7.84 12.70
CA HIS A 156 13.21 6.83 12.48
C HIS A 156 14.66 7.38 12.50
N GLN A 157 14.86 8.68 12.75
CA GLN A 157 16.20 9.29 12.91
C GLN A 157 16.57 9.55 14.39
N SER A 158 15.71 9.16 15.35
CA SER A 158 15.92 9.37 16.80
C SER A 158 16.32 8.08 17.52
#